data_AF-A0A2H0TAK4-F1
#
_entry.id   AF-A0A2H0TAK4-F1
#
_cell.length_a   1.000
_cell.length_b   1.000
_cell.length_c   1.000
_cell.angle_alpha   90.00
_cell.angle_beta   90.00
_cell.angle_gamma   90.00
#
_symmetry.space_group_name_H-M   'P 1'
#
loop_
_entity.id
_entity.type
_entity.pdbx_description
1 polymer ?
#
loop_
_entity_poly.entity_id
_entity_poly.type
_entity_poly.pdbx_seq_one_letter_code
_entity_poly.pdbx_strand_id
1 'polypeptide(L)'
;MIDPEDFKFYEKIKVPAPTFCPECRTIRRFLWRNERALYRRICNVPEHKEKIISMYSPDIPSVIFDQKYWWTDGWDPLEYGKRYNFDIPFFIQFKELREKVPLLALANVNSTNSEWCNPAVDNKNCYLTFATTAGENLNYCNRVASCRDSMDLYVGNKVELSYSSSFVDNCTKVHFSRHTRNCIDSLFLYDCNNCSDCIGCINLRNKKFNIFNKQYTKEEYLKEKEKLILDSFDGLMKLQKKFEDFLAITPQRHAHMINTINSTGDNLENVRNARFCFDIINGMENSKYCIWGGYGWKDSYDGLGCNGELMYELSDGGAVGRTCSNTYFSVAIINSIDIQYSHSIKGCSHLFGCVGLRDKQYCILNKQYTKEEYEELVPKIIEHMNSMPYVDKKGRIYKYGEFFPSELSPFCYNETIAQEYFPLTREEALKQGYRWKEKEER
;
A
#
# COMPACT_ATOMS: atom_id res chain seq x y z
N MET A 1 -3.21 7.34 24.13
CA MET A 1 -4.17 6.70 25.07
C MET A 1 -4.92 5.65 24.28
N ILE A 2 -5.20 4.49 24.87
CA ILE A 2 -5.98 3.41 24.23
C ILE A 2 -7.43 3.57 24.69
N ASP A 3 -8.41 3.48 23.78
CA ASP A 3 -9.83 3.59 24.17
C ASP A 3 -10.20 2.34 25.01
N PRO A 4 -11.03 2.45 26.07
CA PRO A 4 -11.46 1.28 26.86
C PRO A 4 -12.12 0.16 26.02
N GLU A 5 -12.69 0.50 24.87
CA GLU A 5 -13.29 -0.46 23.93
C GLU A 5 -12.24 -1.27 23.15
N ASP A 6 -11.04 -0.73 22.93
CA ASP A 6 -9.97 -1.39 22.16
C ASP A 6 -9.48 -2.66 22.87
N PHE A 7 -9.53 -2.70 24.20
CA PHE A 7 -9.16 -3.89 24.97
C PHE A 7 -10.01 -5.11 24.60
N LYS A 8 -11.29 -4.91 24.26
CA LYS A 8 -12.16 -6.00 23.78
C LYS A 8 -11.73 -6.51 22.41
N PHE A 9 -11.18 -5.63 21.56
CA PHE A 9 -10.61 -6.04 20.27
C PHE A 9 -9.34 -6.88 20.48
N TYR A 10 -8.39 -6.41 21.29
CA TYR A 10 -7.15 -7.15 21.58
C TYR A 10 -7.42 -8.51 22.25
N GLU A 11 -8.38 -8.57 23.19
CA GLU A 11 -8.87 -9.82 23.78
C GLU A 11 -9.45 -10.77 22.72
N LYS A 12 -10.32 -10.26 21.83
CA LYS A 12 -10.92 -11.04 20.73
C LYS A 12 -9.86 -11.68 19.83
N ILE A 13 -8.82 -10.93 19.45
CA ILE A 13 -7.74 -11.43 18.57
C ILE A 13 -6.59 -12.12 19.30
N LYS A 14 -6.66 -12.23 20.64
CA LYS A 14 -5.66 -12.89 21.51
C LYS A 14 -4.23 -12.32 21.34
N VAL A 15 -4.12 -11.00 21.25
CA VAL A 15 -2.84 -10.28 21.27
C VAL A 15 -2.81 -9.29 22.44
N PRO A 16 -1.64 -8.92 23.00
CA PRO A 16 -1.59 -7.87 24.00
C PRO A 16 -1.85 -6.49 23.38
N ALA A 17 -2.29 -5.54 24.19
CA ALA A 17 -2.46 -4.16 23.77
C ALA A 17 -1.11 -3.54 23.32
N PRO A 18 -1.10 -2.67 22.30
CA PRO A 18 0.13 -2.12 21.73
C PRO A 18 0.91 -1.26 22.73
N THR A 19 2.24 -1.39 22.74
CA THR A 19 3.09 -0.51 23.56
C THR A 19 3.45 0.81 22.85
N PHE A 20 3.22 0.89 21.53
CA PHE A 20 3.50 2.05 20.69
C PHE A 20 2.23 2.83 20.33
N CYS A 21 2.32 4.16 20.22
CA CYS A 21 1.22 4.99 19.72
C CYS A 21 0.90 4.69 18.24
N PRO A 22 -0.33 4.99 17.76
CA PRO A 22 -0.74 4.70 16.38
C PRO A 22 0.23 5.22 15.30
N GLU A 23 0.76 6.44 15.46
CA GLU A 23 1.73 7.02 14.54
C GLU A 23 3.03 6.20 14.45
N CYS A 24 3.63 5.84 15.60
CA CYS A 24 4.80 4.97 15.65
C CYS A 24 4.55 3.59 15.03
N ARG A 25 3.33 3.04 15.18
CA ARG A 25 2.94 1.78 14.54
C ARG A 25 2.83 1.97 13.01
N THR A 26 2.26 3.08 12.53
CA THR A 26 2.23 3.44 11.10
C THR A 26 3.61 3.57 10.49
N ILE A 27 4.50 4.34 11.12
CA ILE A 27 5.90 4.49 10.67
C ILE A 27 6.59 3.11 10.60
N ARG A 28 6.39 2.25 11.61
CA ARG A 28 6.96 0.88 11.62
C ARG A 28 6.46 0.03 10.46
N ARG A 29 5.18 0.05 10.10
CA ARG A 29 4.66 -0.68 8.93
C ARG A 29 5.16 -0.08 7.61
N PHE A 30 5.18 1.25 7.51
CA PHE A 30 5.65 1.98 6.33
C PHE A 30 7.11 1.71 6.00
N LEU A 31 7.96 1.52 7.02
CA LEU A 31 9.35 1.13 6.84
C LEU A 31 9.55 -0.21 6.15
N TRP A 32 8.52 -1.05 6.05
CA TRP A 32 8.57 -2.35 5.35
C TRP A 32 7.99 -2.30 3.93
N ARG A 33 7.70 -1.09 3.41
CA ARG A 33 7.18 -0.89 2.05
C ARG A 33 8.00 0.13 1.27
N ASN A 34 8.72 -0.35 0.26
CA ASN A 34 9.34 0.46 -0.77
C ASN A 34 8.53 0.31 -2.07
N GLU A 35 8.01 1.44 -2.57
CA GLU A 35 7.40 1.51 -3.90
C GLU A 35 8.37 2.01 -4.96
N ARG A 36 9.12 3.09 -4.66
CA ARG A 36 9.78 3.95 -5.67
C ARG A 36 11.30 3.87 -5.77
N ALA A 37 11.99 3.38 -4.74
CA ALA A 37 13.45 3.24 -4.77
C ALA A 37 13.82 1.94 -5.52
N LEU A 38 14.01 2.05 -6.83
CA LEU A 38 14.30 0.94 -7.72
C LEU A 38 15.80 0.88 -8.08
N TYR A 39 16.37 -0.31 -7.99
CA TYR A 39 17.79 -0.59 -8.15
C TYR A 39 18.03 -1.59 -9.29
N ARG A 40 19.17 -1.45 -9.98
CA ARG A 40 19.70 -2.50 -10.87
C ARG A 40 20.64 -3.39 -10.06
N ARG A 41 20.30 -4.66 -9.89
CA ARG A 41 21.17 -5.66 -9.23
C ARG A 41 21.24 -6.95 -10.04
N ILE A 42 22.24 -7.78 -9.78
CA ILE A 42 22.35 -9.12 -10.38
C ILE A 42 21.29 -10.03 -9.72
N CYS A 43 20.62 -10.87 -10.52
CA CYS A 43 19.72 -11.89 -9.99
C CYS A 43 20.50 -12.93 -9.16
N ASN A 44 19.98 -13.35 -8.00
CA ASN A 44 20.64 -14.35 -7.16
C ASN A 44 20.24 -15.81 -7.48
N VAL A 45 19.41 -16.03 -8.50
CA VAL A 45 19.11 -17.37 -9.02
C VAL A 45 20.40 -18.00 -9.56
N PRO A 46 20.68 -19.29 -9.32
CA PRO A 46 21.82 -19.98 -9.94
C PRO A 46 21.82 -19.83 -11.47
N GLU A 47 23.01 -19.74 -12.07
CA GLU A 47 23.23 -19.59 -13.52
C GLU A 47 22.76 -18.28 -14.18
N HIS A 48 21.81 -17.57 -13.58
CA HIS A 48 21.39 -16.23 -14.01
C HIS A 48 22.54 -15.21 -13.88
N LYS A 49 22.63 -14.28 -14.82
CA LYS A 49 23.73 -13.28 -14.93
C LYS A 49 23.24 -11.89 -15.32
N GLU A 50 21.98 -11.77 -15.66
CA GLU A 50 21.32 -10.54 -16.04
C GLU A 50 21.16 -9.58 -14.86
N LYS A 51 21.13 -8.28 -15.17
CA LYS A 51 20.75 -7.26 -14.21
C LYS A 51 19.23 -7.09 -14.24
N ILE A 52 18.60 -7.31 -13.10
CA ILE A 52 17.17 -7.14 -12.88
C ILE A 52 16.88 -5.81 -12.18
N ILE A 53 15.66 -5.31 -12.34
CA ILE A 53 15.14 -4.21 -11.54
C ILE A 53 14.60 -4.80 -10.23
N SER A 54 14.93 -4.17 -9.10
CA SER A 54 14.48 -4.61 -7.78
C SER A 54 14.21 -3.44 -6.83
N MET A 55 13.27 -3.62 -5.91
CA MET A 55 13.06 -2.72 -4.77
C MET A 55 14.16 -2.83 -3.71
N TYR A 56 15.07 -3.80 -3.84
CA TYR A 56 16.12 -4.08 -2.87
C TYR A 56 17.46 -3.56 -3.38
N SER A 57 18.06 -2.62 -2.63
CA SER A 57 19.40 -2.12 -2.92
C SER A 57 20.43 -3.25 -3.03
N PRO A 58 21.45 -3.18 -3.92
CA PRO A 58 22.50 -4.21 -4.01
C PRO A 58 23.31 -4.37 -2.71
N ASP A 59 23.31 -3.36 -1.84
CA ASP A 59 24.07 -3.34 -0.58
C ASP A 59 23.46 -4.23 0.53
N ILE A 60 22.24 -4.76 0.35
CA ILE A 60 21.59 -5.60 1.37
C ILE A 60 21.96 -7.08 1.20
N PRO A 61 22.16 -7.83 2.30
CA PRO A 61 22.60 -9.24 2.25
C PRO A 61 21.52 -10.24 1.80
N SER A 62 20.29 -9.80 1.54
CA SER A 62 19.19 -10.67 1.12
C SER A 62 19.42 -11.28 -0.27
N VAL A 63 19.12 -12.58 -0.37
CA VAL A 63 18.98 -13.31 -1.64
C VAL A 63 17.74 -12.82 -2.38
N ILE A 64 17.89 -12.31 -3.60
CA ILE A 64 16.80 -11.76 -4.42
C ILE A 64 16.70 -12.51 -5.76
N PHE A 65 15.55 -13.10 -6.05
CA PHE A 65 15.27 -13.71 -7.36
C PHE A 65 14.37 -12.81 -8.22
N ASP A 66 14.50 -12.92 -9.53
CA ASP A 66 13.59 -12.30 -10.49
C ASP A 66 12.18 -12.89 -10.36
N GLN A 67 11.18 -12.16 -10.86
CA GLN A 67 9.78 -12.55 -10.69
C GLN A 67 9.44 -13.83 -11.44
N LYS A 68 10.03 -14.08 -12.61
CA LYS A 68 9.69 -15.25 -13.42
C LYS A 68 10.15 -16.52 -12.72
N TYR A 69 11.38 -16.55 -12.22
CA TYR A 69 11.92 -17.73 -11.52
C TYR A 69 11.32 -17.90 -10.12
N TRP A 70 11.17 -16.81 -9.35
CA TRP A 70 10.67 -16.87 -7.96
C TRP A 70 9.30 -17.59 -7.89
N TRP A 71 8.43 -17.43 -8.89
CA TRP A 71 7.11 -18.06 -8.97
C TRP A 71 7.11 -19.53 -9.46
N THR A 72 8.25 -20.13 -9.76
CA THR A 72 8.38 -21.54 -10.19
C THR A 72 8.75 -22.48 -9.06
N ASP A 73 8.59 -23.79 -9.28
CA ASP A 73 9.09 -24.86 -8.41
C ASP A 73 10.62 -25.07 -8.50
N GLY A 74 11.38 -24.11 -9.05
CA GLY A 74 12.84 -24.19 -9.17
C GLY A 74 13.60 -24.09 -7.84
N TRP A 75 12.91 -23.76 -6.74
CA TRP A 75 13.46 -23.68 -5.39
C TRP A 75 12.39 -24.09 -4.37
N ASP A 76 12.77 -24.82 -3.31
CA ASP A 76 11.84 -25.15 -2.22
C ASP A 76 12.08 -24.24 -0.99
N PRO A 77 11.10 -23.40 -0.59
CA PRO A 77 11.22 -22.57 0.60
C PRO A 77 11.39 -23.37 1.92
N LEU A 78 11.07 -24.68 1.94
CA LEU A 78 11.28 -25.55 3.11
C LEU A 78 12.75 -25.94 3.33
N GLU A 79 13.62 -25.90 2.31
CA GLU A 79 15.07 -26.16 2.44
C GLU A 79 15.77 -25.18 3.38
N TYR A 80 15.20 -23.97 3.49
CA TYR A 80 15.67 -22.90 4.38
C TYR A 80 15.13 -23.05 5.81
N GLY A 81 14.27 -24.05 6.06
CA GLY A 81 13.58 -24.26 7.32
C GLY A 81 14.50 -24.57 8.49
N LYS A 82 14.33 -23.83 9.60
CA LYS A 82 15.09 -24.04 10.84
C LYS A 82 14.19 -24.58 11.95
N ARG A 83 14.76 -25.43 12.82
CA ARG A 83 14.15 -25.68 14.15
C ARG A 83 14.26 -24.39 14.98
N TYR A 84 13.22 -24.04 15.71
CA TYR A 84 13.25 -22.93 16.66
C TYR A 84 14.31 -23.16 17.75
N ASN A 85 15.11 -22.13 18.04
CA ASN A 85 16.09 -22.14 19.12
C ASN A 85 15.61 -21.26 20.29
N PHE A 86 15.52 -21.80 21.50
CA PHE A 86 15.10 -21.10 22.72
C PHE A 86 16.25 -20.34 23.42
N ASP A 87 17.47 -20.40 22.91
CA ASP A 87 18.61 -19.61 23.40
C ASP A 87 18.77 -18.26 22.65
N ILE A 88 17.93 -18.00 21.63
CA ILE A 88 18.08 -16.87 20.70
C ILE A 88 16.75 -16.12 20.54
N PRO A 89 16.69 -14.78 20.75
CA PRO A 89 15.46 -14.00 20.56
C PRO A 89 14.84 -14.21 19.16
N PHE A 90 13.51 -14.38 19.12
CA PHE A 90 12.77 -14.70 17.88
C PHE A 90 13.14 -13.83 16.68
N PHE A 91 13.21 -12.51 16.86
CA PHE A 91 13.47 -11.57 15.77
C PHE A 91 14.90 -11.68 15.19
N ILE A 92 15.87 -12.22 15.93
CA ILE A 92 17.19 -12.60 15.38
C ILE A 92 17.05 -13.80 14.44
N GLN A 93 16.36 -14.86 14.88
CA GLN A 93 16.13 -16.07 14.08
C GLN A 93 15.36 -15.74 12.79
N PHE A 94 14.35 -14.87 12.88
CA PHE A 94 13.60 -14.35 11.73
C PHE A 94 14.48 -13.54 10.78
N LYS A 95 15.33 -12.63 11.29
CA LYS A 95 16.29 -11.86 10.47
C LYS A 95 17.19 -12.79 9.66
N GLU A 96 17.80 -13.78 10.31
CA GLU A 96 18.67 -14.75 9.64
C GLU A 96 17.95 -15.58 8.57
N LEU A 97 16.67 -15.91 8.80
CA LEU A 97 15.84 -16.61 7.82
C LEU A 97 15.56 -15.69 6.62
N ARG A 98 15.10 -14.45 6.88
CA ARG A 98 14.77 -13.43 5.86
C ARG A 98 15.96 -13.03 4.98
N GLU A 99 17.18 -13.16 5.47
CA GLU A 99 18.39 -12.86 4.71
C GLU A 99 18.81 -14.02 3.80
N LYS A 100 18.47 -15.27 4.16
CA LYS A 100 18.80 -16.47 3.37
C LYS A 100 17.70 -16.89 2.39
N VAL A 101 16.43 -16.76 2.78
CA VAL A 101 15.30 -17.13 1.92
C VAL A 101 15.19 -16.16 0.74
N PRO A 102 15.06 -16.66 -0.50
CA PRO A 102 14.85 -15.82 -1.68
C PRO A 102 13.62 -14.91 -1.57
N LEU A 103 13.84 -13.60 -1.75
CA LEU A 103 12.77 -12.60 -1.84
C LEU A 103 12.51 -12.21 -3.30
N LEU A 104 11.27 -11.84 -3.59
CA LEU A 104 10.80 -11.45 -4.91
C LEU A 104 11.31 -10.05 -5.28
N ALA A 105 12.05 -9.90 -6.37
CA ALA A 105 12.73 -8.64 -6.72
C ALA A 105 11.83 -7.39 -6.78
N LEU A 106 10.63 -7.51 -7.34
CA LEU A 106 9.56 -6.51 -7.33
C LEU A 106 8.24 -7.23 -7.12
N ALA A 107 7.29 -6.57 -6.45
CA ALA A 107 5.93 -7.08 -6.31
C ALA A 107 5.13 -6.82 -7.61
N ASN A 108 5.62 -7.33 -8.74
CA ASN A 108 5.06 -7.15 -10.08
C ASN A 108 4.62 -8.51 -10.63
N VAL A 109 3.32 -8.70 -10.84
CA VAL A 109 2.69 -10.01 -11.11
C VAL A 109 1.84 -9.94 -12.39
N ASN A 110 1.98 -10.94 -13.26
CA ASN A 110 1.21 -11.09 -14.50
C ASN A 110 1.19 -9.81 -15.38
N SER A 111 2.32 -9.11 -15.46
CA SER A 111 2.44 -7.88 -16.23
C SER A 111 3.30 -8.06 -17.48
N THR A 112 2.91 -7.41 -18.58
CA THR A 112 3.58 -7.45 -19.89
C THR A 112 4.14 -6.07 -20.22
N ASN A 113 5.42 -6.00 -20.65
CA ASN A 113 6.07 -4.73 -21.04
C ASN A 113 5.88 -3.64 -19.97
N SER A 114 6.12 -4.02 -18.71
CA SER A 114 5.82 -3.21 -17.52
C SER A 114 6.83 -3.43 -16.39
N GLU A 115 8.10 -3.66 -16.74
CA GLU A 115 9.16 -4.17 -15.86
C GLU A 115 9.55 -3.21 -14.73
N TRP A 116 9.14 -1.94 -14.82
CA TRP A 116 9.46 -0.87 -13.87
C TRP A 116 8.35 -0.57 -12.86
N CYS A 117 7.25 -1.32 -12.87
CA CYS A 117 6.09 -1.09 -12.00
C CYS A 117 6.17 -1.87 -10.68
N ASN A 118 5.74 -1.26 -9.57
CA ASN A 118 5.88 -1.84 -8.22
C ASN A 118 5.03 -1.10 -7.15
N PRO A 119 4.13 -1.75 -6.37
CA PRO A 119 3.59 -3.10 -6.56
C PRO A 119 2.49 -3.14 -7.64
N ALA A 120 2.66 -4.02 -8.62
CA ALA A 120 1.89 -4.08 -9.85
C ALA A 120 1.23 -5.46 -10.08
N VAL A 121 0.01 -5.49 -10.60
CA VAL A 121 -0.75 -6.71 -10.90
C VAL A 121 -1.51 -6.55 -12.22
N ASP A 122 -1.43 -7.53 -13.11
CA ASP A 122 -2.22 -7.62 -14.36
C ASP A 122 -2.05 -6.42 -15.31
N ASN A 123 -0.85 -5.84 -15.40
CA ASN A 123 -0.61 -4.60 -16.15
C ASN A 123 0.00 -4.83 -17.54
N LYS A 124 -0.26 -3.93 -18.48
CA LYS A 124 0.24 -4.00 -19.87
C LYS A 124 0.75 -2.65 -20.36
N ASN A 125 1.98 -2.59 -20.88
CA ASN A 125 2.60 -1.37 -21.39
C ASN A 125 2.65 -0.21 -20.38
N CYS A 126 2.87 -0.51 -19.09
CA CYS A 126 2.86 0.49 -18.02
C CYS A 126 4.30 0.85 -17.60
N TYR A 127 4.60 2.14 -17.41
CA TYR A 127 5.93 2.62 -17.03
C TYR A 127 5.92 3.45 -15.74
N LEU A 128 6.84 3.10 -14.82
CA LEU A 128 7.03 3.69 -13.49
C LEU A 128 5.72 4.05 -12.77
N THR A 129 4.76 3.14 -12.90
CA THR A 129 3.46 3.19 -12.25
C THR A 129 3.54 2.27 -11.02
N PHE A 130 3.22 2.80 -9.84
CA PHE A 130 3.58 2.12 -8.58
C PHE A 130 2.52 1.12 -8.13
N ALA A 131 1.72 1.42 -7.11
CA ALA A 131 0.60 0.58 -6.71
C ALA A 131 -0.49 0.55 -7.80
N THR A 132 -0.60 -0.50 -8.62
CA THR A 132 -1.55 -0.52 -9.75
C THR A 132 -2.01 -1.91 -10.19
N THR A 133 -3.32 -2.03 -10.48
CA THR A 133 -3.99 -3.29 -10.87
C THR A 133 -4.76 -3.15 -12.18
N ALA A 134 -4.62 -4.10 -13.10
CA ALA A 134 -5.39 -4.18 -14.35
C ALA A 134 -5.30 -2.92 -15.24
N GLY A 135 -4.11 -2.31 -15.31
CA GLY A 135 -3.85 -1.09 -16.08
C GLY A 135 -3.26 -1.36 -17.46
N GLU A 136 -3.65 -0.57 -18.47
CA GLU A 136 -3.11 -0.65 -19.83
C GLU A 136 -2.61 0.72 -20.33
N ASN A 137 -1.39 0.78 -20.89
CA ASN A 137 -0.78 2.01 -21.41
C ASN A 137 -0.73 3.16 -20.37
N LEU A 138 -0.35 2.86 -19.12
CA LEU A 138 -0.30 3.83 -18.02
C LEU A 138 1.12 4.30 -17.68
N ASN A 139 1.29 5.60 -17.47
CA ASN A 139 2.60 6.18 -17.17
C ASN A 139 2.57 7.06 -15.91
N TYR A 140 3.55 6.87 -15.03
CA TYR A 140 3.77 7.70 -13.82
C TYR A 140 2.56 7.80 -12.86
N CYS A 141 1.67 6.80 -12.88
CA CYS A 141 0.49 6.77 -12.03
C CYS A 141 0.78 6.19 -10.62
N ASN A 142 -0.04 6.54 -9.64
CA ASN A 142 0.01 5.99 -8.28
C ASN A 142 -1.39 5.63 -7.78
N ARG A 143 -1.54 4.41 -7.23
CA ARG A 143 -2.79 3.88 -6.66
C ARG A 143 -3.95 3.90 -7.67
N VAL A 144 -3.75 3.32 -8.86
CA VAL A 144 -4.79 3.24 -9.90
C VAL A 144 -5.24 1.80 -10.22
N ALA A 145 -6.49 1.63 -10.61
CA ALA A 145 -7.10 0.33 -10.91
C ALA A 145 -7.98 0.38 -12.18
N SER A 146 -7.90 -0.64 -13.04
CA SER A 146 -8.72 -0.74 -14.27
C SER A 146 -8.68 0.51 -15.17
N CYS A 147 -7.56 1.24 -15.16
CA CYS A 147 -7.40 2.47 -15.94
C CYS A 147 -6.64 2.18 -17.25
N ARG A 148 -6.89 2.95 -18.31
CA ARG A 148 -6.15 2.83 -19.58
C ARG A 148 -5.79 4.15 -20.23
N ASP A 149 -4.76 4.13 -21.07
CA ASP A 149 -4.39 5.22 -21.98
C ASP A 149 -4.27 6.58 -21.26
N SER A 150 -3.66 6.60 -20.07
CA SER A 150 -3.68 7.72 -19.14
C SER A 150 -2.34 7.91 -18.43
N MET A 151 -2.06 9.13 -17.95
CA MET A 151 -0.79 9.49 -17.32
C MET A 151 -0.99 10.45 -16.14
N ASP A 152 -0.05 10.44 -15.19
CA ASP A 152 -0.04 11.32 -14.02
C ASP A 152 -1.35 11.25 -13.19
N LEU A 153 -1.88 10.05 -13.02
CA LEU A 153 -3.07 9.80 -12.19
C LEU A 153 -2.68 9.45 -10.74
N TYR A 154 -3.38 10.03 -9.77
CA TYR A 154 -3.19 9.75 -8.34
C TYR A 154 -4.52 9.36 -7.67
N VAL A 155 -4.66 8.09 -7.26
CA VAL A 155 -5.94 7.50 -6.81
C VAL A 155 -6.99 7.55 -7.92
N GLY A 156 -7.08 6.47 -8.70
CA GLY A 156 -7.93 6.42 -9.89
C GLY A 156 -8.54 5.04 -10.15
N ASN A 157 -9.79 4.99 -10.60
CA ASN A 157 -10.46 3.74 -10.94
C ASN A 157 -11.29 3.89 -12.22
N LYS A 158 -11.16 2.95 -13.17
CA LYS A 158 -11.90 3.01 -14.46
C LYS A 158 -11.73 4.35 -15.19
N VAL A 159 -10.49 4.82 -15.28
CA VAL A 159 -10.14 6.09 -15.92
C VAL A 159 -9.52 5.84 -17.30
N GLU A 160 -9.96 6.59 -18.30
CA GLU A 160 -9.52 6.46 -19.70
C GLU A 160 -9.13 7.81 -20.31
N LEU A 161 -8.11 7.82 -21.17
CA LEU A 161 -7.68 9.00 -21.97
C LEU A 161 -7.47 10.27 -21.15
N SER A 162 -7.00 10.16 -19.90
CA SER A 162 -6.99 11.23 -18.90
C SER A 162 -5.58 11.57 -18.42
N TYR A 163 -5.40 12.80 -17.91
CA TYR A 163 -4.06 13.31 -17.55
C TYR A 163 -4.08 14.21 -16.30
N SER A 164 -3.08 14.05 -15.43
CA SER A 164 -2.83 14.96 -14.29
C SER A 164 -4.05 15.12 -13.36
N SER A 165 -4.75 14.03 -13.07
CA SER A 165 -6.00 14.02 -12.31
C SER A 165 -5.89 13.15 -11.05
N SER A 166 -6.57 13.53 -9.97
CA SER A 166 -6.53 12.80 -8.70
C SER A 166 -7.89 12.54 -8.08
N PHE A 167 -8.04 11.41 -7.38
CA PHE A 167 -9.31 10.93 -6.84
C PHE A 167 -10.40 10.88 -7.90
N VAL A 168 -10.11 10.18 -9.01
CA VAL A 168 -10.98 10.09 -10.20
C VAL A 168 -11.55 8.69 -10.40
N ASP A 169 -12.88 8.59 -10.55
CA ASP A 169 -13.57 7.29 -10.72
C ASP A 169 -14.51 7.31 -11.92
N ASN A 170 -14.45 6.27 -12.76
CA ASN A 170 -15.30 6.09 -13.94
C ASN A 170 -15.32 7.32 -14.87
N CYS A 171 -14.14 7.77 -15.32
CA CYS A 171 -13.98 9.02 -16.09
C CYS A 171 -13.26 8.81 -17.43
N THR A 172 -13.65 9.55 -18.46
CA THR A 172 -13.04 9.46 -19.81
C THR A 172 -12.69 10.84 -20.35
N LYS A 173 -11.42 11.09 -20.70
CA LYS A 173 -10.91 12.43 -21.10
C LYS A 173 -11.21 13.51 -20.05
N VAL A 174 -10.80 13.24 -18.82
CA VAL A 174 -10.95 14.16 -17.68
C VAL A 174 -9.56 14.54 -17.17
N HIS A 175 -9.13 15.77 -17.46
CA HIS A 175 -7.77 16.21 -17.17
C HIS A 175 -7.72 17.31 -16.10
N PHE A 176 -6.62 17.38 -15.35
CA PHE A 176 -6.36 18.38 -14.30
C PHE A 176 -7.46 18.46 -13.22
N SER A 177 -8.12 17.34 -12.95
CA SER A 177 -9.36 17.27 -12.16
C SER A 177 -9.17 16.51 -10.85
N ARG A 178 -9.92 16.91 -9.82
CA ARG A 178 -9.81 16.40 -8.44
C ARG A 178 -11.18 15.92 -7.93
N HIS A 179 -11.20 14.83 -7.17
CA HIS A 179 -12.41 14.26 -6.53
C HIS A 179 -13.61 14.13 -7.48
N THR A 180 -13.38 13.64 -8.70
CA THR A 180 -14.36 13.72 -9.81
C THR A 180 -14.81 12.33 -10.24
N ARG A 181 -16.12 12.12 -10.44
CA ARG A 181 -16.69 10.80 -10.75
C ARG A 181 -17.66 10.81 -11.93
N ASN A 182 -17.73 9.73 -12.70
CA ASN A 182 -18.69 9.57 -13.80
C ASN A 182 -18.64 10.72 -14.84
N CYS A 183 -17.47 11.33 -15.06
CA CYS A 183 -17.35 12.53 -15.91
C CYS A 183 -16.66 12.23 -17.25
N ILE A 184 -17.04 12.96 -18.29
CA ILE A 184 -16.47 12.80 -19.65
C ILE A 184 -16.11 14.13 -20.31
N ASP A 185 -15.12 14.13 -21.20
CA ASP A 185 -14.73 15.26 -22.06
C ASP A 185 -14.65 16.61 -21.30
N SER A 186 -13.96 16.63 -20.15
CA SER A 186 -13.99 17.73 -19.18
C SER A 186 -12.60 18.09 -18.62
N LEU A 187 -12.47 19.31 -18.08
CA LEU A 187 -11.19 19.91 -17.72
C LEU A 187 -11.29 20.72 -16.42
N PHE A 188 -10.32 20.61 -15.52
CA PHE A 188 -10.30 21.35 -14.25
C PHE A 188 -11.63 21.22 -13.47
N LEU A 189 -11.97 20.00 -13.09
CA LEU A 189 -13.14 19.72 -12.24
C LEU A 189 -12.72 19.55 -10.77
N TYR A 190 -13.56 19.98 -9.82
CA TYR A 190 -13.41 19.68 -8.39
C TYR A 190 -14.75 19.25 -7.79
N ASP A 191 -14.77 18.11 -7.08
CA ASP A 191 -16.00 17.49 -6.54
C ASP A 191 -17.16 17.53 -7.56
N CYS A 192 -16.90 17.08 -8.80
CA CYS A 192 -17.94 16.96 -9.83
C CYS A 192 -18.39 15.49 -9.97
N ASN A 193 -19.69 15.26 -10.18
CA ASN A 193 -20.21 13.92 -10.46
C ASN A 193 -21.22 13.92 -11.61
N ASN A 194 -21.10 12.96 -12.53
CA ASN A 194 -21.97 12.77 -13.70
C ASN A 194 -22.06 14.06 -14.56
N CYS A 195 -20.92 14.59 -14.98
CA CYS A 195 -20.84 15.79 -15.81
C CYS A 195 -20.13 15.54 -17.14
N SER A 196 -20.58 16.16 -18.22
CA SER A 196 -19.89 16.14 -19.52
C SER A 196 -19.58 17.55 -20.01
N ASP A 197 -18.54 17.74 -20.82
CA ASP A 197 -18.29 19.04 -21.45
C ASP A 197 -18.22 20.20 -20.43
N CYS A 198 -17.52 19.98 -19.31
CA CYS A 198 -17.41 20.97 -18.23
C CYS A 198 -15.96 21.45 -18.07
N ILE A 199 -15.78 22.77 -17.87
CA ILE A 199 -14.47 23.41 -17.73
C ILE A 199 -14.45 24.29 -16.47
N GLY A 200 -13.46 24.09 -15.59
CA GLY A 200 -13.26 24.93 -14.39
C GLY A 200 -14.40 24.83 -13.38
N CYS A 201 -15.13 23.70 -13.35
CA CYS A 201 -16.38 23.55 -12.60
C CYS A 201 -16.18 22.86 -11.25
N ILE A 202 -16.96 23.28 -10.26
CA ILE A 202 -16.80 22.90 -8.86
C ILE A 202 -18.16 22.52 -8.27
N ASN A 203 -18.24 21.41 -7.52
CA ASN A 203 -19.43 20.93 -6.82
C ASN A 203 -20.64 20.58 -7.73
N LEU A 204 -20.47 20.43 -9.06
CA LEU A 204 -21.58 20.17 -9.97
C LEU A 204 -22.05 18.70 -9.96
N ARG A 205 -23.35 18.52 -10.24
CA ARG A 205 -24.02 17.22 -10.35
C ARG A 205 -24.93 17.21 -11.58
N ASN A 206 -24.80 16.19 -12.44
CA ASN A 206 -25.70 15.99 -13.60
C ASN A 206 -25.73 17.20 -14.56
N LYS A 207 -24.56 17.81 -14.85
CA LYS A 207 -24.44 19.02 -15.68
C LYS A 207 -23.67 18.79 -16.97
N LYS A 208 -23.96 19.60 -17.99
CA LYS A 208 -23.32 19.52 -19.31
C LYS A 208 -23.07 20.91 -19.85
N PHE A 209 -21.97 21.14 -20.57
CA PHE A 209 -21.69 22.44 -21.21
C PHE A 209 -21.56 23.59 -20.18
N ASN A 210 -20.82 23.36 -19.09
CA ASN A 210 -20.59 24.37 -18.05
C ASN A 210 -19.18 24.98 -18.10
N ILE A 211 -19.18 26.31 -18.12
CA ILE A 211 -18.12 27.31 -17.99
C ILE A 211 -17.90 27.92 -16.59
N PHE A 212 -17.00 27.47 -15.70
CA PHE A 212 -16.93 28.01 -14.32
C PHE A 212 -18.31 28.03 -13.62
N ASN A 213 -18.94 26.85 -13.55
CA ASN A 213 -20.32 26.62 -13.07
C ASN A 213 -21.46 27.28 -13.86
N LYS A 214 -21.21 28.26 -14.74
CA LYS A 214 -22.24 28.83 -15.63
C LYS A 214 -22.61 27.85 -16.73
N GLN A 215 -23.91 27.56 -16.85
CA GLN A 215 -24.51 26.75 -17.91
C GLN A 215 -24.54 27.53 -19.23
N TYR A 216 -24.26 26.84 -20.34
CA TYR A 216 -24.40 27.37 -21.71
C TYR A 216 -25.26 26.43 -22.58
N THR A 217 -25.71 26.92 -23.73
CA THR A 217 -26.08 26.04 -24.84
C THR A 217 -24.83 25.40 -25.45
N LYS A 218 -24.98 24.35 -26.28
CA LYS A 218 -23.83 23.67 -26.89
C LYS A 218 -23.04 24.61 -27.81
N GLU A 219 -23.74 25.43 -28.59
CA GLU A 219 -23.19 26.36 -29.57
C GLU A 219 -22.45 27.51 -28.88
N GLU A 220 -22.96 28.01 -27.76
CA GLU A 220 -22.28 29.00 -26.94
C GLU A 220 -21.08 28.41 -26.20
N TYR A 221 -21.21 27.20 -25.65
CA TYR A 221 -20.12 26.51 -24.95
C TYR A 221 -18.90 26.33 -25.85
N LEU A 222 -19.09 25.93 -27.12
CA LEU A 222 -17.99 25.80 -28.08
C LEU A 222 -17.29 27.15 -28.32
N LYS A 223 -18.07 28.23 -28.52
CA LYS A 223 -17.53 29.59 -28.70
C LYS A 223 -16.81 30.13 -27.46
N GLU A 224 -17.29 29.82 -26.25
CA GLU A 224 -16.61 30.22 -25.01
C GLU A 224 -15.36 29.35 -24.74
N LYS A 225 -15.37 28.07 -25.12
CA LYS A 225 -14.22 27.17 -25.02
C LYS A 225 -13.07 27.59 -25.93
N GLU A 226 -13.36 28.01 -27.16
CA GLU A 226 -12.35 28.52 -28.11
C GLU A 226 -11.56 29.71 -27.54
N LYS A 227 -12.23 30.63 -26.82
CA LYS A 227 -11.60 31.80 -26.17
C LYS A 227 -10.61 31.44 -25.06
N LEU A 228 -10.57 30.19 -24.61
CA LEU A 228 -9.64 29.72 -23.56
C LEU A 228 -8.27 29.30 -24.12
N ILE A 229 -8.12 29.13 -25.45
CA ILE A 229 -6.84 28.87 -26.14
C ILE A 229 -6.07 27.68 -25.52
N LEU A 230 -6.78 26.57 -25.34
CA LEU A 230 -6.33 25.37 -24.60
C LEU A 230 -5.38 24.47 -25.38
N ASP A 231 -5.12 24.81 -26.64
CA ASP A 231 -4.05 24.29 -27.48
C ASP A 231 -2.68 24.95 -27.20
N SER A 232 -2.64 25.95 -26.31
CA SER A 232 -1.42 26.63 -25.87
C SER A 232 -1.09 26.38 -24.39
N PHE A 233 0.20 26.27 -24.07
CA PHE A 233 0.67 26.15 -22.67
C PHE A 233 0.26 27.35 -21.82
N ASP A 234 0.37 28.57 -22.36
CA ASP A 234 -0.02 29.80 -21.67
C ASP A 234 -1.54 29.87 -21.39
N GLY A 235 -2.38 29.48 -22.35
CA GLY A 235 -3.84 29.37 -22.16
C GLY A 235 -4.21 28.34 -21.08
N LEU A 236 -3.54 27.18 -21.10
CA LEU A 236 -3.71 26.13 -20.07
C LEU A 236 -3.31 26.64 -18.67
N MET A 237 -2.14 27.28 -18.53
CA MET A 237 -1.66 27.83 -17.25
C MET A 237 -2.55 28.97 -16.74
N LYS A 238 -3.07 29.82 -17.63
CA LYS A 238 -4.07 30.86 -17.29
C LYS A 238 -5.37 30.24 -16.79
N LEU A 239 -5.85 29.17 -17.43
CA LEU A 239 -7.05 28.47 -16.98
C LEU A 239 -6.83 27.79 -15.63
N GLN A 240 -5.69 27.12 -15.42
CA GLN A 240 -5.31 26.53 -14.13
C GLN A 240 -5.30 27.58 -13.03
N LYS A 241 -4.62 28.72 -13.25
CA LYS A 241 -4.56 29.82 -12.28
C LYS A 241 -5.97 30.30 -11.90
N LYS A 242 -6.82 30.55 -12.90
CA LYS A 242 -8.22 30.95 -12.69
C LYS A 242 -9.05 29.88 -11.97
N PHE A 243 -8.77 28.60 -12.18
CA PHE A 243 -9.42 27.49 -11.49
C PHE A 243 -9.02 27.40 -10.01
N GLU A 244 -7.73 27.50 -9.68
CA GLU A 244 -7.29 27.56 -8.28
C GLU A 244 -7.86 28.79 -7.55
N ASP A 245 -7.87 29.96 -8.22
CA ASP A 245 -8.47 31.19 -7.66
C ASP A 245 -9.99 31.04 -7.43
N PHE A 246 -10.71 30.34 -8.31
CA PHE A 246 -12.14 30.01 -8.11
C PHE A 246 -12.37 28.96 -7.02
N LEU A 247 -11.49 27.97 -6.91
CA LEU A 247 -11.55 26.93 -5.87
C LEU A 247 -11.26 27.49 -4.47
N ALA A 248 -10.37 28.47 -4.34
CA ALA A 248 -10.02 29.12 -3.08
C ALA A 248 -11.21 29.89 -2.45
N ILE A 249 -12.17 30.36 -3.25
CA ILE A 249 -13.36 31.09 -2.78
C ILE A 249 -14.63 30.22 -2.74
N THR A 250 -14.58 28.99 -3.26
CA THR A 250 -15.75 28.11 -3.32
C THR A 250 -15.81 27.21 -2.07
N PRO A 251 -16.97 27.02 -1.42
CA PRO A 251 -17.09 26.11 -0.28
C PRO A 251 -16.66 24.69 -0.62
N GLN A 252 -15.81 24.11 0.24
CA GLN A 252 -15.30 22.74 0.13
C GLN A 252 -15.81 21.88 1.29
N ARG A 253 -15.86 20.57 1.08
CA ARG A 253 -16.13 19.61 2.15
C ARG A 253 -14.94 19.58 3.11
N HIS A 254 -15.20 19.37 4.40
CA HIS A 254 -14.13 19.08 5.36
C HIS A 254 -13.52 17.69 5.15
N ALA A 255 -14.28 16.75 4.57
CA ALA A 255 -13.89 15.40 4.20
C ALA A 255 -14.81 14.82 3.12
N HIS A 256 -14.28 13.94 2.28
CA HIS A 256 -14.96 13.17 1.25
C HIS A 256 -15.48 11.85 1.83
N MET A 257 -16.58 11.94 2.57
CA MET A 257 -17.25 10.79 3.19
C MET A 257 -18.62 10.54 2.55
N ILE A 258 -18.87 9.30 2.12
CA ILE A 258 -20.11 8.85 1.47
C ILE A 258 -20.68 7.65 2.23
N ASN A 259 -21.95 7.74 2.66
CA ASN A 259 -22.66 6.69 3.41
C ASN A 259 -21.91 6.20 4.67
N THR A 260 -21.21 7.12 5.35
CA THR A 260 -20.40 6.80 6.53
C THR A 260 -21.17 6.98 7.84
N ILE A 261 -21.06 6.03 8.76
CA ILE A 261 -21.74 6.04 10.07
C ILE A 261 -20.70 5.98 11.19
N ASN A 262 -20.81 6.84 12.21
CA ASN A 262 -19.95 6.84 13.41
C ASN A 262 -18.44 6.74 13.10
N SER A 263 -17.98 7.39 12.04
CA SER A 263 -16.61 7.22 11.52
C SER A 263 -15.84 8.54 11.41
N THR A 264 -14.52 8.49 11.52
CA THR A 264 -13.61 9.63 11.34
C THR A 264 -12.47 9.30 10.38
N GLY A 265 -12.16 10.23 9.48
CA GLY A 265 -11.24 10.00 8.38
C GLY A 265 -11.46 10.91 7.18
N ASP A 266 -10.86 10.54 6.04
CA ASP A 266 -11.11 11.16 4.74
C ASP A 266 -11.04 10.14 3.59
N ASN A 267 -11.68 10.44 2.46
CA ASN A 267 -11.86 9.57 1.30
C ASN A 267 -12.45 8.20 1.68
N LEU A 268 -13.61 8.21 2.34
CA LEU A 268 -14.30 7.03 2.88
C LEU A 268 -15.64 6.78 2.18
N GLU A 269 -15.92 5.53 1.82
CA GLU A 269 -17.18 5.13 1.19
C GLU A 269 -17.79 3.87 1.82
N ASN A 270 -19.07 3.94 2.18
CA ASN A 270 -19.85 2.91 2.91
C ASN A 270 -19.12 2.32 4.15
N VAL A 271 -18.59 3.20 5.00
CA VAL A 271 -17.82 2.81 6.21
C VAL A 271 -18.63 3.00 7.50
N ARG A 272 -18.51 2.08 8.47
CA ARG A 272 -19.23 2.12 9.76
C ARG A 272 -18.29 1.92 10.96
N ASN A 273 -18.50 2.71 12.02
CA ASN A 273 -17.77 2.59 13.30
C ASN A 273 -16.23 2.62 13.16
N ALA A 274 -15.67 3.33 12.17
CA ALA A 274 -14.24 3.33 11.90
C ALA A 274 -13.55 4.62 12.37
N ARG A 275 -12.42 4.56 13.10
CA ARG A 275 -11.74 5.77 13.60
C ARG A 275 -10.34 5.96 12.98
N PHE A 276 -10.06 7.20 12.57
CA PHE A 276 -8.77 7.61 11.98
C PHE A 276 -8.38 6.80 10.74
N CYS A 277 -9.33 6.61 9.82
CA CYS A 277 -9.13 5.84 8.59
C CYS A 277 -8.97 6.75 7.35
N PHE A 278 -8.06 6.46 6.43
CA PHE A 278 -7.79 7.34 5.28
C PHE A 278 -7.61 6.56 3.96
N ASP A 279 -8.20 7.08 2.87
CA ASP A 279 -8.15 6.51 1.51
C ASP A 279 -8.74 5.09 1.38
N ILE A 280 -9.98 4.86 1.84
CA ILE A 280 -10.66 3.54 1.80
C ILE A 280 -11.99 3.62 1.02
N ILE A 281 -11.98 3.06 -0.20
CA ILE A 281 -13.02 3.16 -1.22
C ILE A 281 -13.24 1.75 -1.82
N ASN A 282 -13.85 0.78 -1.12
CA ASN A 282 -15.16 0.79 -0.45
C ASN A 282 -15.21 -0.36 0.61
N GLY A 283 -16.33 -0.72 1.21
CA GLY A 283 -16.59 -0.28 2.58
C GLY A 283 -15.91 -1.13 3.67
N MET A 284 -16.10 -0.72 4.94
CA MET A 284 -15.37 -1.21 6.12
C MET A 284 -16.22 -1.03 7.39
N GLU A 285 -16.08 -1.92 8.38
CA GLU A 285 -16.79 -1.85 9.68
C GLU A 285 -15.82 -2.01 10.87
N ASN A 286 -16.10 -1.35 12.01
CA ASN A 286 -15.43 -1.58 13.31
C ASN A 286 -13.89 -1.52 13.32
N SER A 287 -13.29 -0.74 12.42
CA SER A 287 -11.84 -0.68 12.19
C SER A 287 -11.20 0.58 12.81
N LYS A 288 -9.90 0.58 13.09
CA LYS A 288 -9.20 1.80 13.55
C LYS A 288 -7.80 1.95 12.96
N TYR A 289 -7.40 3.18 12.66
CA TYR A 289 -6.07 3.55 12.16
C TYR A 289 -5.67 2.85 10.84
N CYS A 290 -6.66 2.45 10.03
CA CYS A 290 -6.44 1.80 8.75
C CYS A 290 -6.15 2.83 7.65
N ILE A 291 -5.28 2.48 6.71
CA ILE A 291 -4.86 3.38 5.64
C ILE A 291 -4.77 2.65 4.31
N TRP A 292 -5.30 3.27 3.27
CA TRP A 292 -5.43 2.77 1.89
C TRP A 292 -6.33 1.53 1.74
N GLY A 293 -7.05 1.44 0.62
CA GLY A 293 -7.61 0.19 0.09
C GLY A 293 -9.14 0.09 0.17
N GLY A 294 -9.64 -1.07 0.63
CA GLY A 294 -11.05 -1.35 0.88
C GLY A 294 -11.79 -2.12 -0.21
N TYR A 295 -12.21 -3.36 0.11
CA TYR A 295 -13.51 -3.95 -0.31
C TYR A 295 -14.02 -4.98 0.73
N GLY A 296 -14.23 -4.56 2.00
CA GLY A 296 -15.06 -5.34 2.95
C GLY A 296 -14.53 -5.60 4.38
N TRP A 297 -13.60 -4.79 4.90
CA TRP A 297 -12.96 -5.05 6.21
C TRP A 297 -13.94 -4.99 7.38
N LYS A 298 -13.72 -5.81 8.41
CA LYS A 298 -14.46 -5.77 9.69
C LYS A 298 -13.51 -5.44 10.83
N ASP A 299 -13.62 -6.08 12.00
CA ASP A 299 -12.78 -5.74 13.16
C ASP A 299 -11.29 -5.95 12.81
N SER A 300 -10.61 -4.87 12.46
CA SER A 300 -9.24 -4.87 11.96
C SER A 300 -8.66 -3.49 12.23
N TYR A 301 -7.56 -3.43 12.96
CA TYR A 301 -6.93 -2.15 13.24
C TYR A 301 -5.87 -1.93 12.16
N ASP A 302 -4.64 -1.57 12.50
CA ASP A 302 -3.79 -0.92 11.53
C ASP A 302 -3.21 -1.84 10.41
N GLY A 303 -3.99 -2.06 9.35
CA GLY A 303 -3.55 -2.62 8.07
C GLY A 303 -3.31 -1.54 7.01
N LEU A 304 -2.48 -1.89 6.01
CA LEU A 304 -2.17 -1.04 4.86
C LEU A 304 -2.63 -1.70 3.55
N GLY A 305 -3.64 -1.12 2.89
CA GLY A 305 -3.95 -1.41 1.49
C GLY A 305 -4.33 -2.86 1.17
N CYS A 306 -5.20 -3.48 1.98
CA CYS A 306 -5.48 -4.92 1.87
C CYS A 306 -6.98 -5.29 1.90
N ASN A 307 -7.28 -6.59 1.80
CA ASN A 307 -8.64 -7.16 1.81
C ASN A 307 -8.74 -8.37 2.77
N GLY A 308 -9.62 -8.35 3.77
CA GLY A 308 -9.65 -9.37 4.83
C GLY A 308 -10.44 -9.02 6.10
N GLU A 309 -10.34 -9.88 7.13
CA GLU A 309 -10.94 -9.68 8.46
C GLU A 309 -10.02 -10.13 9.59
N LEU A 310 -10.15 -9.57 10.79
CA LEU A 310 -9.25 -9.85 11.93
C LEU A 310 -7.77 -9.65 11.54
N MET A 311 -7.47 -8.47 11.02
CA MET A 311 -6.14 -8.05 10.61
C MET A 311 -5.56 -7.05 11.62
N TYR A 312 -4.29 -7.23 12.01
CA TYR A 312 -3.64 -6.33 12.97
C TYR A 312 -2.17 -6.14 12.66
N GLU A 313 -1.72 -4.88 12.61
CA GLU A 313 -0.32 -4.51 12.34
C GLU A 313 0.21 -5.18 11.05
N LEU A 314 -0.36 -4.80 9.90
CA LEU A 314 -0.02 -5.41 8.60
C LEU A 314 0.52 -4.38 7.60
N SER A 315 1.62 -4.70 6.92
CA SER A 315 2.11 -3.93 5.77
C SER A 315 1.95 -4.72 4.47
N ASP A 316 0.92 -4.37 3.68
CA ASP A 316 0.47 -5.08 2.48
C ASP A 316 -0.10 -6.50 2.74
N GLY A 317 -1.36 -6.67 2.36
CA GLY A 317 -2.16 -7.88 2.55
C GLY A 317 -3.00 -8.26 1.32
N GLY A 318 -2.60 -7.79 0.14
CA GLY A 318 -3.21 -8.16 -1.14
C GLY A 318 -4.28 -7.19 -1.67
N ALA A 319 -4.22 -6.97 -2.99
CA ALA A 319 -5.18 -6.20 -3.78
C ALA A 319 -6.52 -6.95 -4.03
N VAL A 320 -7.41 -6.36 -4.84
CA VAL A 320 -8.73 -6.89 -5.22
C VAL A 320 -8.67 -8.38 -5.60
N GLY A 321 -9.62 -9.16 -5.09
CA GLY A 321 -9.69 -10.62 -5.34
C GLY A 321 -8.72 -11.46 -4.51
N ARG A 322 -7.90 -10.84 -3.66
CA ARG A 322 -7.10 -11.53 -2.63
C ARG A 322 -7.77 -11.34 -1.28
N THR A 323 -7.72 -12.34 -0.39
CA THR A 323 -8.35 -12.24 0.94
C THR A 323 -7.48 -12.89 2.00
N CYS A 324 -7.28 -12.21 3.12
CA CYS A 324 -6.61 -12.75 4.30
C CYS A 324 -7.51 -12.72 5.53
N SER A 325 -7.26 -13.58 6.52
CA SER A 325 -7.91 -13.45 7.82
C SER A 325 -7.05 -13.94 8.98
N ASN A 326 -7.37 -13.51 10.21
CA ASN A 326 -6.65 -13.86 11.44
C ASN A 326 -5.12 -13.69 11.26
N THR A 327 -4.70 -12.54 10.72
CA THR A 327 -3.33 -12.32 10.24
C THR A 327 -2.71 -11.10 10.94
N TYR A 328 -1.57 -11.34 11.61
CA TYR A 328 -0.98 -10.41 12.56
C TYR A 328 0.52 -10.18 12.29
N PHE A 329 0.98 -8.96 12.55
CA PHE A 329 2.41 -8.60 12.61
C PHE A 329 3.23 -8.96 11.35
N SER A 330 2.62 -8.86 10.17
CA SER A 330 3.12 -9.50 8.94
C SER A 330 3.24 -8.54 7.75
N VAL A 331 3.99 -8.94 6.71
CA VAL A 331 4.31 -8.12 5.54
C VAL A 331 4.05 -8.89 4.24
N ALA A 332 3.40 -8.26 3.25
CA ALA A 332 3.13 -8.83 1.93
C ALA A 332 2.49 -10.24 1.99
N ILE A 333 1.32 -10.32 2.61
CA ILE A 333 0.54 -11.56 2.75
C ILE A 333 -0.58 -11.61 1.71
N ILE A 334 -0.82 -12.78 1.10
CA ILE A 334 -1.83 -12.94 0.04
C ILE A 334 -2.59 -14.25 0.29
N ASN A 335 -3.92 -14.28 0.16
CA ASN A 335 -4.72 -15.52 0.14
C ASN A 335 -4.36 -16.50 1.27
N SER A 336 -4.26 -16.01 2.51
CA SER A 336 -3.72 -16.79 3.64
C SER A 336 -4.48 -16.51 4.93
N ILE A 337 -4.51 -17.49 5.83
CA ILE A 337 -5.26 -17.48 7.10
C ILE A 337 -4.38 -17.92 8.27
N ASP A 338 -4.62 -17.43 9.48
CA ASP A 338 -3.89 -17.83 10.70
C ASP A 338 -2.36 -17.60 10.58
N ILE A 339 -1.97 -16.38 10.19
CA ILE A 339 -0.59 -16.02 9.85
C ILE A 339 -0.02 -15.02 10.86
N GLN A 340 1.14 -15.32 11.44
CA GLN A 340 1.82 -14.42 12.38
C GLN A 340 3.30 -14.22 12.01
N TYR A 341 3.81 -13.00 12.18
CA TYR A 341 5.21 -12.62 11.97
C TYR A 341 5.82 -13.12 10.65
N SER A 342 5.04 -13.13 9.57
CA SER A 342 5.48 -13.72 8.30
C SER A 342 5.67 -12.67 7.21
N HIS A 343 6.46 -13.00 6.18
CA HIS A 343 6.84 -12.07 5.11
C HIS A 343 6.77 -12.70 3.72
N SER A 344 6.16 -12.01 2.75
CA SER A 344 6.09 -12.42 1.34
C SER A 344 5.38 -13.77 1.11
N ILE A 345 4.23 -13.98 1.78
CA ILE A 345 3.48 -15.26 1.80
C ILE A 345 2.31 -15.27 0.81
N LYS A 346 1.99 -16.42 0.19
CA LYS A 346 0.76 -16.59 -0.61
C LYS A 346 0.22 -18.02 -0.54
N GLY A 347 -1.04 -18.19 -0.13
CA GLY A 347 -1.72 -19.48 -0.15
C GLY A 347 -1.47 -20.34 1.10
N CYS A 348 -1.08 -19.73 2.21
CA CYS A 348 -0.72 -20.48 3.43
C CYS A 348 -1.81 -20.50 4.49
N SER A 349 -1.70 -21.46 5.40
CA SER A 349 -2.41 -21.41 6.69
C SER A 349 -1.49 -21.74 7.85
N HIS A 350 -1.83 -21.30 9.07
CA HIS A 350 -1.13 -21.69 10.31
C HIS A 350 0.39 -21.48 10.24
N LEU A 351 0.82 -20.22 10.13
CA LEU A 351 2.25 -19.85 10.04
C LEU A 351 2.71 -18.99 11.21
N PHE A 352 3.95 -19.24 11.66
CA PHE A 352 4.64 -18.38 12.62
C PHE A 352 6.08 -18.08 12.16
N GLY A 353 6.42 -16.81 11.94
CA GLY A 353 7.81 -16.42 11.64
C GLY A 353 8.33 -16.85 10.26
N CYS A 354 7.46 -17.07 9.27
CA CYS A 354 7.85 -17.65 7.99
C CYS A 354 8.17 -16.60 6.92
N VAL A 355 8.99 -16.95 5.94
CA VAL A 355 9.38 -16.08 4.83
C VAL A 355 9.21 -16.82 3.50
N GLY A 356 8.58 -16.19 2.52
CA GLY A 356 8.52 -16.70 1.15
C GLY A 356 7.71 -17.98 0.92
N LEU A 357 7.06 -18.55 1.94
CA LEU A 357 6.25 -19.75 1.74
C LEU A 357 5.07 -19.45 0.82
N ARG A 358 5.00 -20.25 -0.26
CA ARG A 358 3.79 -20.49 -1.04
C ARG A 358 3.05 -21.69 -0.44
N ASP A 359 2.14 -22.30 -1.19
CA ASP A 359 0.99 -23.07 -0.73
C ASP A 359 1.33 -24.22 0.28
N LYS A 360 1.49 -23.86 1.57
CA LYS A 360 2.02 -24.65 2.69
C LYS A 360 1.28 -24.32 4.00
N GLN A 361 1.39 -25.19 5.00
CA GLN A 361 0.69 -25.03 6.28
C GLN A 361 1.47 -25.60 7.47
N TYR A 362 1.17 -25.14 8.68
CA TYR A 362 1.81 -25.57 9.95
C TYR A 362 3.34 -25.44 9.90
N CYS A 363 3.83 -24.25 9.56
CA CYS A 363 5.27 -23.99 9.49
C CYS A 363 5.71 -22.92 10.50
N ILE A 364 6.88 -23.15 11.09
CA ILE A 364 7.55 -22.23 12.00
C ILE A 364 8.97 -22.03 11.47
N LEU A 365 9.38 -20.78 11.24
CA LEU A 365 10.69 -20.43 10.64
C LEU A 365 11.02 -21.28 9.38
N ASN A 366 10.05 -21.37 8.45
CA ASN A 366 10.05 -22.21 7.24
C ASN A 366 10.18 -23.72 7.43
N LYS A 367 10.37 -24.24 8.65
CA LYS A 367 10.25 -25.68 8.89
C LYS A 367 8.78 -26.06 9.01
N GLN A 368 8.36 -27.09 8.27
CA GLN A 368 7.05 -27.70 8.43
C GLN A 368 7.03 -28.70 9.61
N TYR A 369 5.89 -28.76 10.30
CA TYR A 369 5.60 -29.56 11.48
C TYR A 369 4.27 -30.31 11.30
N THR A 370 3.96 -31.28 12.16
CA THR A 370 2.56 -31.74 12.27
C THR A 370 1.70 -30.64 12.91
N LYS A 371 0.38 -30.79 12.81
CA LYS A 371 -0.56 -29.86 13.44
C LYS A 371 -0.34 -29.80 14.97
N GLU A 372 -0.18 -30.97 15.58
CA GLU A 372 -0.03 -31.15 17.03
C GLU A 372 1.30 -30.54 17.51
N GLU A 373 2.40 -30.81 16.80
CA GLU A 373 3.70 -30.18 17.07
C GLU A 373 3.65 -28.65 16.95
N TYR A 374 2.93 -28.12 15.95
CA TYR A 374 2.75 -26.69 15.74
C TYR A 374 1.93 -26.06 16.87
N GLU A 375 0.78 -26.65 17.21
CA GLU A 375 -0.11 -26.19 18.28
C GLU A 375 0.54 -26.27 19.67
N GLU A 376 1.45 -27.23 19.90
CA GLU A 376 2.26 -27.32 21.12
C GLU A 376 3.41 -26.30 21.16
N LEU A 377 4.06 -26.03 20.02
CA LEU A 377 5.28 -25.23 19.97
C LEU A 377 5.01 -23.72 19.92
N VAL A 378 3.96 -23.26 19.23
CA VAL A 378 3.64 -21.82 19.13
C VAL A 378 3.43 -21.14 20.49
N PRO A 379 2.66 -21.70 21.46
CA PRO A 379 2.52 -21.09 22.80
C PRO A 379 3.87 -20.92 23.53
N LYS A 380 4.77 -21.91 23.42
CA LYS A 380 6.11 -21.85 24.03
C LYS A 380 6.98 -20.76 23.39
N ILE A 381 6.86 -20.58 22.08
CA ILE A 381 7.53 -19.48 21.35
C ILE A 381 6.99 -18.13 21.81
N ILE A 382 5.67 -17.99 21.99
CA ILE A 382 5.04 -16.76 22.48
C ILE A 382 5.50 -16.44 23.90
N GLU A 383 5.57 -17.43 24.80
CA GLU A 383 6.13 -17.26 26.14
C GLU A 383 7.61 -16.81 26.08
N HIS A 384 8.42 -17.47 25.25
CA HIS A 384 9.82 -17.10 25.04
C HIS A 384 10.00 -15.68 24.48
N MET A 385 9.15 -15.23 23.55
CA MET A 385 9.15 -13.84 23.06
C MET A 385 8.84 -12.81 24.16
N ASN A 386 8.15 -13.21 25.23
CA ASN A 386 7.80 -12.34 26.35
C ASN A 386 8.87 -12.32 27.45
N SER A 387 9.54 -13.46 27.69
CA SER A 387 10.61 -13.62 28.69
C SER A 387 12.00 -13.25 28.16
N MET A 388 12.28 -13.52 26.88
CA MET A 388 13.50 -13.14 26.16
C MET A 388 13.15 -12.22 24.95
N PRO A 389 12.68 -10.98 25.20
CA PRO A 389 12.33 -10.06 24.14
C PRO A 389 13.56 -9.63 23.33
N TYR A 390 13.31 -9.21 22.08
CA TYR A 390 14.34 -8.52 21.30
C TYR A 390 14.47 -7.08 21.79
N VAL A 391 15.70 -6.54 21.81
CA VAL A 391 15.98 -5.15 22.16
C VAL A 391 16.78 -4.51 21.03
N ASP A 392 16.26 -3.42 20.47
CA ASP A 392 16.94 -2.71 19.37
C ASP A 392 18.13 -1.87 19.85
N LYS A 393 18.93 -1.36 18.91
CA LYS A 393 20.06 -0.45 19.20
C LYS A 393 19.69 0.85 19.96
N LYS A 394 18.40 1.18 20.08
CA LYS A 394 17.88 2.33 20.84
C LYS A 394 17.31 1.93 22.20
N GLY A 395 17.39 0.66 22.60
CA GLY A 395 16.87 0.14 23.86
C GLY A 395 15.36 -0.15 23.82
N ARG A 396 14.71 -0.14 22.65
CA ARG A 396 13.28 -0.45 22.53
C ARG A 396 13.07 -1.96 22.61
N ILE A 397 12.08 -2.36 23.41
CA ILE A 397 11.78 -3.77 23.70
C ILE A 397 10.66 -4.26 22.77
N TYR A 398 10.89 -5.38 22.10
CA TYR A 398 9.94 -6.03 21.19
C TYR A 398 9.57 -7.41 21.73
N LYS A 399 8.32 -7.53 22.19
CA LYS A 399 7.69 -8.74 22.73
C LYS A 399 6.75 -9.37 21.69
N TYR A 400 6.07 -10.46 22.07
CA TYR A 400 4.86 -10.85 21.35
C TYR A 400 3.83 -9.72 21.39
N GLY A 401 3.16 -9.47 20.27
CA GLY A 401 2.22 -8.36 20.09
C GLY A 401 2.81 -7.15 19.36
N GLU A 402 4.12 -7.17 19.06
CA GLU A 402 4.82 -6.06 18.44
C GLU A 402 5.17 -6.35 16.97
N PHE A 403 4.86 -5.44 16.06
CA PHE A 403 5.31 -5.49 14.67
C PHE A 403 6.85 -5.59 14.57
N PHE A 404 7.37 -6.06 13.43
CA PHE A 404 8.81 -6.21 13.22
C PHE A 404 9.62 -4.95 13.62
N PRO A 405 10.78 -5.11 14.30
CA PRO A 405 11.68 -4.00 14.60
C PRO A 405 12.13 -3.25 13.34
N SER A 406 12.20 -1.92 13.42
CA SER A 406 12.51 -1.06 12.27
C SER A 406 13.88 -1.33 11.65
N GLU A 407 14.86 -1.74 12.45
CA GLU A 407 16.21 -2.06 11.96
C GLU A 407 16.33 -3.41 11.26
N LEU A 408 15.27 -4.24 11.29
CA LEU A 408 15.19 -5.49 10.53
C LEU A 408 14.55 -5.31 9.15
N SER A 409 13.97 -4.13 8.87
CA SER A 409 13.49 -3.80 7.53
C SER A 409 14.63 -3.91 6.52
N PRO A 410 14.40 -4.47 5.33
CA PRO A 410 15.37 -4.45 4.25
C PRO A 410 15.73 -3.04 3.77
N PHE A 411 14.86 -2.05 3.97
CA PHE A 411 15.00 -0.69 3.42
C PHE A 411 15.55 0.32 4.44
N CYS A 412 16.12 1.42 3.95
CA CYS A 412 16.38 2.64 4.74
C CYS A 412 15.15 3.55 4.77
N TYR A 413 15.09 4.47 5.73
CA TYR A 413 13.94 5.35 5.95
C TYR A 413 13.51 6.07 4.67
N ASN A 414 14.48 6.68 3.98
CA ASN A 414 14.30 7.46 2.76
C ASN A 414 14.11 6.63 1.47
N GLU A 415 14.16 5.30 1.54
CA GLU A 415 13.75 4.40 0.45
C GLU A 415 12.25 4.04 0.54
N THR A 416 11.59 4.36 1.66
CA THR A 416 10.24 3.86 1.98
C THR A 416 9.18 4.95 1.95
N ILE A 417 7.92 4.54 1.89
CA ILE A 417 6.77 5.47 1.99
C ILE A 417 6.71 6.20 3.35
N ALA A 418 7.49 5.78 4.35
CA ALA A 418 7.62 6.54 5.60
C ALA A 418 8.13 7.97 5.35
N GLN A 419 9.09 8.15 4.45
CA GLN A 419 9.63 9.47 4.10
C GLN A 419 8.63 10.36 3.34
N GLU A 420 7.64 9.77 2.65
CA GLU A 420 6.61 10.54 1.93
C GLU A 420 5.57 11.13 2.89
N TYR A 421 5.21 10.38 3.95
CA TYR A 421 4.16 10.77 4.91
C TYR A 421 4.71 11.45 6.17
N PHE A 422 5.92 11.06 6.59
CA PHE A 422 6.61 11.53 7.79
C PHE A 422 8.03 11.97 7.38
N PRO A 423 8.18 13.05 6.59
CA PRO A 423 9.48 13.44 6.06
C PRO A 423 10.45 13.80 7.20
N LEU A 424 11.55 13.05 7.29
CA LEU A 424 12.66 13.34 8.20
C LEU A 424 13.86 13.88 7.43
N THR A 425 14.68 14.69 8.10
CA THR A 425 16.07 14.87 7.72
C THR A 425 16.90 13.62 8.03
N ARG A 426 18.06 13.52 7.40
CA ARG A 426 19.05 12.47 7.65
C ARG A 426 19.43 12.38 9.12
N GLU A 427 19.69 13.53 9.74
CA GLU A 427 20.12 13.66 11.14
C GLU A 427 19.02 13.20 12.10
N GLU A 428 17.76 13.54 11.82
CA GLU A 428 16.60 13.08 12.60
C GLU A 428 16.37 11.57 12.46
N ALA A 429 16.46 11.03 11.24
CA ALA A 429 16.29 9.59 11.00
C ALA A 429 17.36 8.77 11.75
N LEU A 430 18.64 9.19 11.65
CA LEU A 430 19.75 8.56 12.38
C LEU A 430 19.60 8.72 13.91
N LYS A 431 19.18 9.90 14.40
CA LYS A 431 18.89 10.13 15.82
C LYS A 431 17.77 9.21 16.34
N GLN A 432 16.79 8.90 15.49
CA GLN A 432 15.72 7.92 15.78
C GLN A 432 16.15 6.45 15.58
N GLY A 433 17.39 6.18 15.17
CA GLY A 433 17.92 4.82 14.99
C GLY A 433 17.47 4.14 13.69
N TYR A 434 16.96 4.91 12.73
CA TYR A 434 16.67 4.41 11.39
C TYR A 434 17.93 4.41 10.51
N ARG A 435 17.98 3.52 9.53
CA ARG A 435 19.03 3.53 8.49
C ARG A 435 18.69 4.60 7.44
N TRP A 436 19.73 5.18 6.83
CA TRP A 436 19.62 6.17 5.77
C TRP A 436 20.49 5.77 4.59
N LYS A 437 19.96 5.84 3.37
CA LYS A 437 20.68 5.59 2.11
C LYS A 437 21.12 6.93 1.56
N GLU A 438 22.43 7.18 1.46
CA GLU A 438 22.91 8.39 0.79
C GLU A 438 22.51 8.40 -0.68
N LYS A 439 22.27 9.59 -1.24
CA LYS A 439 21.97 9.72 -2.67
C LYS A 439 23.24 9.42 -3.46
N GLU A 440 23.17 8.41 -4.32
CA GLU A 440 24.18 8.16 -5.34
C GLU A 440 24.22 9.37 -6.30
N GLU A 441 25.43 9.87 -6.60
CA GLU A 441 25.62 10.88 -7.65
C GLU A 441 25.17 10.27 -8.99
N ARG A 442 24.39 11.04 -9.77
CA ARG A 442 23.72 10.59 -10.99
C ARG A 442 24.40 11.09 -12.26
#